data_AF-A0A6A0HG67-F1
#
_entry.id   AF-A0A6A0HG67-F1
#
_cell.length_a   1.000
_cell.length_b   1.000
_cell.length_c   1.000
_cell.angle_alpha   90.00
_cell.angle_beta   90.00
_cell.angle_gamma   90.00
#
_symmetry.space_group_name_H-M   'P 1'
#
loop_
_entity.id
_entity.type
_entity.pdbx_description
1 polymer ?
#
loop_
_entity_poly.entity_id
_entity_poly.type
_entity_poly.pdbx_seq_one_letter_code
_entity_poly.pdbx_strand_id
1 'polypeptide(L)'
;MLEVEAGRSMMLEVERDDGRMYRLRVPRDAKVHQLKAALRTHVTQMLHREGSRRCVSWRSVWRRHWLVHAATGTKLDDHNASLAGLGIRHKDKIVFVKRNNRSV
;
A
#
# COMPACT_ATOMS: atom_id res chain seq x y z
N MET A 1 13.15 24.12 -4.51
CA MET A 1 12.72 23.77 -3.14
C MET A 1 12.49 22.26 -3.10
N LEU A 2 13.49 21.43 -2.77
CA LEU A 2 13.43 19.97 -2.95
C LEU A 2 13.86 19.12 -1.74
N GLU A 3 14.26 19.73 -0.61
CA GLU A 3 14.97 18.97 0.45
C GLU A 3 14.23 18.82 1.80
N VAL A 4 13.12 19.52 2.04
CA VAL A 4 12.42 19.42 3.36
C VAL A 4 11.47 18.22 3.43
N GLU A 5 10.98 17.71 2.29
CA GLU A 5 9.97 16.64 2.27
C GLU A 5 10.54 15.24 2.53
N ALA A 6 11.85 15.03 2.31
CA ALA A 6 12.49 13.75 2.54
C ALA A 6 12.54 13.37 4.04
N GLY A 7 12.57 14.36 4.94
CA GLY A 7 12.52 14.11 6.39
C GLY A 7 11.13 13.76 6.92
N ARG A 8 10.06 14.17 6.22
CA ARG A 8 8.66 14.04 6.66
C ARG A 8 7.88 12.93 5.94
N SER A 9 8.40 12.44 4.81
CA SER A 9 7.77 11.40 4.01
C SER A 9 8.71 10.24 3.73
N MET A 10 8.15 9.04 3.57
CA MET A 10 8.86 7.84 3.17
C MET A 10 8.26 7.26 1.89
N MET A 11 9.11 6.57 1.12
CA MET A 11 8.68 5.81 -0.04
C MET A 11 8.45 4.36 0.40
N LEU A 12 7.35 3.76 -0.01
CA LEU A 12 7.05 2.36 0.17
C LEU A 12 6.82 1.73 -1.19
N GLU A 13 7.21 0.47 -1.32
CA GLU A 13 6.99 -0.28 -2.56
C GLU A 13 5.91 -1.33 -2.32
N VAL A 14 4.78 -1.18 -3.01
CA VAL A 14 3.65 -2.10 -2.91
C VAL A 14 3.65 -3.01 -4.13
N GLU A 15 3.97 -4.28 -3.93
CA GLU A 15 3.97 -5.31 -4.96
C GLU A 15 2.61 -6.00 -5.04
N ARG A 16 2.10 -6.08 -6.27
CA ARG A 16 0.92 -6.88 -6.61
C ARG A 16 1.31 -8.30 -6.99
N ASP A 17 0.31 -9.17 -6.94
CA ASP A 17 0.38 -10.56 -7.38
C ASP A 17 0.85 -10.73 -8.85
N ASP A 18 0.59 -9.75 -9.71
CA ASP A 18 1.05 -9.74 -11.11
C ASP A 18 2.49 -9.24 -11.30
N GLY A 19 3.26 -9.09 -10.21
CA GLY A 19 4.64 -8.58 -10.23
C GLY A 19 4.75 -7.07 -10.46
N ARG A 20 3.63 -6.34 -10.62
CA ARG A 20 3.67 -4.88 -10.73
C ARG A 20 3.97 -4.25 -9.37
N MET A 21 4.90 -3.30 -9.38
CA MET A 21 5.34 -2.55 -8.20
C MET A 21 4.76 -1.13 -8.23
N TYR A 22 4.13 -0.70 -7.14
CA TYR A 22 3.71 0.69 -6.94
C TYR A 22 4.63 1.38 -5.94
N ARG A 23 5.22 2.50 -6.36
CA ARG A 23 6.01 3.35 -5.46
C ARG A 23 5.11 4.43 -4.87
N LEU A 24 4.80 4.29 -3.58
CA LEU A 24 3.94 5.21 -2.84
C LEU A 24 4.77 6.10 -1.94
N ARG A 25 4.49 7.40 -1.94
CA ARG A 25 5.05 8.33 -0.96
C ARG A 25 3.99 8.59 0.12
N VAL A 26 4.34 8.34 1.37
CA VAL A 26 3.46 8.52 2.55
C VAL A 26 4.20 9.28 3.65
N PRO A 27 3.51 9.99 4.55
CA PRO A 27 4.13 10.55 5.75
C PRO A 27 4.86 9.48 6.58
N ARG A 28 5.94 9.84 7.28
CA ARG A 28 6.72 8.88 8.09
C ARG A 28 5.95 8.37 9.31
N ASP A 29 5.06 9.21 9.85
CA ASP A 29 4.11 8.91 10.92
C ASP A 29 2.81 8.31 10.40
N ALA A 30 2.75 7.94 9.12
CA ALA A 30 1.52 7.47 8.51
C ALA A 30 0.98 6.19 9.17
N LYS A 31 -0.34 6.08 9.16
CA LYS A 31 -1.08 4.89 9.60
C LYS A 31 -1.51 4.02 8.42
N VAL A 32 -1.91 2.79 8.70
CA VAL A 32 -2.33 1.82 7.68
C VAL A 32 -3.47 2.35 6.79
N HIS A 33 -4.43 3.08 7.33
CA HIS A 33 -5.50 3.66 6.51
C HIS A 33 -4.99 4.72 5.52
N GLN A 34 -3.97 5.51 5.89
CA GLN A 34 -3.35 6.49 5.01
C GLN A 34 -2.56 5.81 3.89
N LEU A 35 -1.87 4.70 4.17
CA LEU A 35 -1.26 3.87 3.12
C LEU A 35 -2.29 3.36 2.11
N LYS A 36 -3.42 2.81 2.60
CA LYS A 36 -4.51 2.33 1.73
C LYS A 36 -5.09 3.47 0.88
N ALA A 37 -5.25 4.66 1.46
CA ALA A 37 -5.71 5.84 0.73
C ALA A 37 -4.69 6.31 -0.32
N ALA A 38 -3.40 6.36 0.02
CA ALA A 38 -2.33 6.71 -0.90
C ALA A 38 -2.25 5.74 -2.09
N LEU A 39 -2.38 4.43 -1.83
CA LEU A 39 -2.41 3.41 -2.88
C LEU A 39 -3.61 3.60 -3.82
N ARG A 40 -4.80 3.82 -3.26
CA ARG A 40 -6.00 4.12 -4.04
C ARG A 40 -5.78 5.32 -4.95
N THR A 41 -5.32 6.43 -4.38
CA THR A 41 -5.10 7.68 -5.10
C THR A 41 -4.02 7.53 -6.18
N HIS A 42 -2.94 6.80 -5.91
CA HIS A 42 -1.88 6.53 -6.88
C HIS A 42 -2.39 5.73 -8.08
N VAL A 43 -3.11 4.62 -7.82
CA VAL A 43 -3.64 3.76 -8.88
C VAL A 43 -4.73 4.47 -9.69
N THR A 44 -5.61 5.25 -9.06
CA THR A 44 -6.60 6.06 -9.78
C THR A 44 -5.92 7.05 -10.72
N GLN A 45 -4.88 7.76 -10.25
CA GLN A 45 -4.11 8.67 -11.10
C GLN A 45 -3.40 7.95 -12.25
N MET A 46 -2.82 6.78 -11.99
CA MET A 46 -2.17 5.96 -13.01
C MET A 46 -3.18 5.53 -14.09
N LEU A 47 -4.36 5.03 -13.71
CA LEU A 47 -5.40 4.62 -14.66
C LEU A 47 -5.94 5.80 -15.47
N HIS A 48 -6.12 6.96 -14.84
CA HIS A 48 -6.52 8.17 -15.53
C HIS A 48 -5.49 8.60 -16.60
N ARG A 49 -4.19 8.53 -16.28
CA ARG A 49 -3.10 8.83 -17.23
C ARG A 49 -3.02 7.82 -18.38
N GLU A 50 -3.35 6.57 -18.13
CA GLU A 50 -3.42 5.51 -19.14
C GLU A 50 -4.67 5.62 -20.03
N GLY A 51 -5.56 6.60 -19.78
CA GLY A 51 -6.85 6.73 -20.49
C GLY A 51 -7.80 5.55 -20.22
N SER A 52 -7.53 4.76 -19.19
CA SER A 52 -8.29 3.54 -18.88
C SER A 52 -9.63 3.90 -18.26
N ARG A 53 -10.73 3.48 -18.88
CA ARG A 53 -12.09 3.59 -18.30
C ARG A 53 -12.33 2.58 -17.16
N ARG A 54 -11.32 1.77 -16.80
CA ARG A 54 -11.44 0.74 -15.76
C ARG A 54 -11.42 1.36 -14.38
N CYS A 55 -12.43 1.06 -13.57
CA CYS A 55 -12.48 1.43 -12.16
C CYS A 55 -12.02 0.26 -11.28
N VAL A 56 -11.12 0.53 -10.32
CA VAL A 56 -10.71 -0.47 -9.33
C VAL A 56 -11.70 -0.47 -8.16
N SER A 57 -12.35 -1.60 -7.92
CA SER A 57 -13.19 -1.81 -6.74
C SER A 57 -12.31 -2.06 -5.51
N TRP A 58 -11.87 -0.98 -4.86
CA TRP A 58 -11.02 -1.06 -3.66
C TRP A 58 -11.65 -1.87 -2.52
N ARG A 59 -12.97 -1.77 -2.35
CA ARG A 59 -13.71 -2.61 -1.41
C ARG A 59 -13.45 -4.11 -1.66
N SER A 60 -13.48 -4.53 -2.92
CA SER A 60 -13.22 -5.92 -3.30
C SER A 60 -11.75 -6.30 -3.12
N VAL A 61 -10.82 -5.40 -3.46
CA VAL A 61 -9.38 -5.60 -3.26
C VAL A 61 -9.08 -5.85 -1.78
N TRP A 62 -9.54 -4.97 -0.89
CA TRP A 62 -9.33 -5.09 0.55
C TRP A 62 -10.02 -6.31 1.13
N ARG A 63 -11.20 -6.68 0.63
CA ARG A 63 -11.90 -7.89 1.09
C ARG A 63 -11.16 -9.18 0.71
N ARG A 64 -10.53 -9.21 -0.47
CA ARG A 64 -9.91 -10.41 -1.05
C ARG A 64 -8.42 -10.53 -0.79
N HIS A 65 -7.76 -9.47 -0.36
CA HIS A 65 -6.31 -9.47 -0.13
C HIS A 65 -5.96 -8.85 1.23
N TRP A 66 -4.88 -9.35 1.81
CA TRP A 66 -4.14 -8.74 2.90
C TRP A 66 -3.02 -7.89 2.33
N LEU A 67 -2.71 -6.78 3.00
CA LEU A 67 -1.42 -6.12 2.85
C LEU A 67 -0.50 -6.69 3.91
N VAL A 68 0.67 -7.14 3.50
CA VAL A 68 1.64 -7.79 4.37
C VAL A 68 3.00 -7.14 4.18
N HIS A 69 3.69 -6.85 5.27
CA HIS A 69 5.08 -6.42 5.23
C HIS A 69 5.96 -7.58 4.79
N ALA A 70 6.67 -7.45 3.67
CA ALA A 70 7.39 -8.57 3.06
C ALA A 70 8.53 -9.09 3.93
N ALA A 71 9.21 -8.23 4.68
CA ALA A 71 10.37 -8.63 5.49
C ALA A 71 9.97 -9.34 6.80
N THR A 72 8.89 -8.92 7.45
CA THR A 72 8.47 -9.48 8.75
C THR A 72 7.28 -10.43 8.67
N GLY A 73 6.58 -10.46 7.54
CA GLY A 73 5.30 -11.17 7.40
C GLY A 73 4.14 -10.54 8.17
N THR A 74 4.33 -9.34 8.76
CA THR A 74 3.32 -8.66 9.56
C THR A 74 2.15 -8.23 8.68
N LYS A 75 0.92 -8.61 9.05
CA LYS A 75 -0.30 -8.16 8.38
C LYS A 75 -0.65 -6.74 8.80
N LEU A 76 -1.06 -5.91 7.84
CA LEU A 76 -1.54 -4.55 8.09
C LEU A 76 -3.08 -4.55 8.20
N ASP A 77 -3.61 -5.24 9.20
CA ASP A 77 -5.06 -5.37 9.44
C ASP A 77 -5.63 -4.24 10.32
N ASP A 78 -4.89 -3.78 11.32
CA ASP A 78 -5.26 -2.61 12.12
C ASP A 78 -5.11 -1.32 11.30
N HIS A 79 -6.22 -0.61 11.10
CA HIS A 79 -6.26 0.63 10.33
C HIS A 79 -5.61 1.81 11.04
N ASN A 80 -5.55 1.77 12.38
CA ASN A 80 -5.06 2.84 13.22
C ASN A 80 -3.60 2.66 13.64
N ALA A 81 -3.04 1.47 13.46
CA ALA A 81 -1.63 1.19 13.66
C ALA A 81 -0.76 2.12 12.79
N SER A 82 0.29 2.65 13.40
CA SER A 82 1.33 3.41 12.69
C SER A 82 2.20 2.43 11.91
N LEU A 83 2.59 2.80 10.69
CA LEU A 83 3.47 1.98 9.86
C LEU A 83 4.82 1.78 10.57
N ALA A 84 5.35 2.84 11.17
CA ALA A 84 6.57 2.77 11.98
C ALA A 84 6.44 1.82 13.19
N GLY A 85 5.28 1.80 13.86
CA GLY A 85 5.02 0.88 14.98
C GLY A 85 4.92 -0.58 14.55
N LEU A 86 4.55 -0.84 13.29
CA LEU A 86 4.59 -2.16 12.66
C LEU A 86 5.99 -2.53 12.12
N GLY A 87 6.98 -1.67 12.32
CA GLY A 87 8.36 -1.87 11.86
C GLY A 87 8.61 -1.50 10.41
N ILE A 88 7.65 -0.88 9.71
CA ILE A 88 7.76 -0.49 8.31
C ILE A 88 8.56 0.81 8.18
N ARG A 89 9.56 0.81 7.30
CA ARG A 89 10.52 1.88 7.08
C ARG A 89 10.59 2.30 5.60
N HIS A 90 11.41 3.31 5.34
CA HIS A 90 11.64 3.81 3.99
C HIS A 90 12.20 2.72 3.07
N LYS A 91 11.62 2.58 1.88
CA LYS A 91 11.87 1.54 0.86
C LYS A 91 11.50 0.11 1.26
N ASP A 92 10.75 -0.07 2.35
CA ASP A 92 10.22 -1.39 2.65
C ASP A 92 9.16 -1.81 1.62
N LYS A 93 9.12 -3.13 1.39
CA LYS A 93 8.19 -3.77 0.48
C LYS A 93 6.95 -4.24 1.24
N ILE A 94 5.79 -3.89 0.71
CA ILE A 94 4.48 -4.41 1.10
C ILE A 94 3.98 -5.29 -0.05
N VAL A 95 3.47 -6.48 0.26
CA VAL A 95 2.93 -7.41 -0.74
C VAL A 95 1.42 -7.60 -0.54
N PHE A 96 0.72 -7.78 -1.66
CA PHE A 96 -0.66 -8.28 -1.62
C PHE A 96 -0.66 -9.80 -1.45
N VAL A 97 -1.29 -10.28 -0.38
CA VAL A 97 -1.48 -11.72 -0.15
C VAL A 97 -2.95 -12.05 -0.25
N LYS A 98 -3.33 -13.01 -1.10
CA LYS A 98 -4.73 -13.44 -1.24
C LYS A 98 -5.26 -13.95 0.10
N ARG A 99 -6.43 -13.48 0.52
CA ARG A 99 -7.18 -14.09 1.63
C ARG A 99 -7.69 -15.42 1.12
N ASN A 100 -7.12 -16.51 1.59
CA ASN A 100 -7.59 -17.84 1.19
C ASN A 100 -8.98 -18.03 1.79
N ASN A 101 -10.04 -17.92 0.97
CA ASN A 101 -11.36 -18.42 1.33
C ASN A 101 -11.41 -19.90 0.97
N ARG A 102 -10.56 -20.71 1.64
CA ARG A 102 -10.62 -22.17 1.50
C ARG A 102 -11.73 -22.64 2.43
N SER A 103 -12.97 -22.60 1.92
CA SER A 103 -13.92 -23.64 2.29
C SER A 103 -13.36 -24.93 1.69
N VAL A 104 -13.15 -25.89 2.57
CA VAL A 104 -12.86 -27.29 2.26
C VAL A 104 -13.95 -27.87 1.36
#